data_AF-A0A9D8HJ86-F1
#
_entry.id   AF-A0A9D8HJ86-F1
#
_cell.length_a   1.000
_cell.length_b   1.000
_cell.length_c   1.000
_cell.angle_alpha   90.00
_cell.angle_beta   90.00
_cell.angle_gamma   90.00
#
_symmetry.space_group_name_H-M   'P 1'
#
loop_
_entity.id
_entity.type
_entity.pdbx_description
1 polymer ?
#
loop_
_entity_poly.entity_id
_entity_poly.type
_entity_poly.pdbx_seq_one_letter_code
_entity_poly.pdbx_strand_id
1 'polypeptide(L)'
;MLSIAGLQLTEAPPQGFWRVARAPDPLSVGPLPTPEDLGDPLLGTRFASARGDYGVLYFGTDLECCFGETLARFRPDPEVLAAVGSDWASAQSGFMQMGAVPADWRQRRLAVRVAVPQNARFVDVEDLKTRQALRSHLAKVLVAYGYPDLDVSTIRGPDRRVTRLVSQEIHDFAVAEMAPIAGVRYDSRIRTGWEAWAVFDHVPLTELERLPITRDMAPLAKVAKIFGLVVH
;
A
#
# COMPACT_ATOMS: atom_id res chain seq x y z
N MET A 1 22.62 -7.37 18.50
CA MET A 1 21.70 -7.01 17.40
C MET A 1 22.43 -6.04 16.49
N LEU A 2 22.39 -6.25 15.18
CA LEU A 2 23.00 -5.32 14.22
C LEU A 2 22.01 -4.18 14.00
N SER A 3 22.38 -2.97 14.43
CA SER A 3 21.70 -1.74 14.05
C SER A 3 21.73 -1.61 12.51
N ILE A 4 20.59 -1.32 11.88
CA ILE A 4 20.53 -1.09 10.43
C ILE A 4 20.97 0.37 10.18
N ALA A 5 22.29 0.59 10.21
CA ALA A 5 22.85 1.90 9.94
C ALA A 5 22.52 2.35 8.50
N GLY A 6 21.99 3.56 8.34
CA GLY A 6 21.73 4.17 7.02
C GLY A 6 20.26 4.22 6.58
N LEU A 7 19.31 3.74 7.40
CA LEU A 7 17.88 3.98 7.15
C LEU A 7 17.60 5.49 7.10
N GLN A 8 17.01 5.95 6.00
CA GLN A 8 16.52 7.32 5.89
C GLN A 8 15.11 7.40 6.46
N LEU A 9 14.90 8.39 7.32
CA LEU A 9 13.63 8.64 7.98
C LEU A 9 12.98 9.87 7.38
N THR A 10 11.66 9.80 7.20
CA THR A 10 10.81 10.92 6.84
C THR A 10 9.72 11.14 7.89
N GLU A 11 9.22 12.36 7.96
CA GLU A 11 8.07 12.70 8.78
C GLU A 11 6.77 12.34 8.06
N ALA A 12 5.69 12.16 8.82
CA ALA A 12 4.35 12.06 8.23
C ALA A 12 3.96 13.41 7.58
N PRO A 13 3.09 13.41 6.56
CA PRO A 13 2.56 14.64 5.99
C PRO A 13 1.87 15.50 7.07
N PRO A 14 2.16 16.81 7.18
CA PRO A 14 1.60 17.66 8.23
C PRO A 14 0.06 17.68 8.27
N GLN A 15 -0.58 17.49 7.11
CA GLN A 15 -2.04 17.43 6.96
C GLN A 15 -2.65 16.08 7.38
N GLY A 16 -1.83 15.10 7.76
CA GLY A 16 -2.22 13.71 7.94
C GLY A 16 -2.23 12.92 6.63
N PHE A 17 -2.58 11.65 6.71
CA PHE A 17 -2.70 10.76 5.55
C PHE A 17 -4.08 10.09 5.52
N TRP A 18 -4.50 9.68 4.33
CA TRP A 18 -5.82 9.19 4.01
C TRP A 18 -5.87 7.67 3.92
N ARG A 19 -7.01 7.07 4.22
CA ARG A 19 -7.30 5.66 3.98
C ARG A 19 -8.72 5.49 3.47
N VAL A 20 -8.85 4.67 2.43
CA VAL A 20 -10.14 4.20 1.91
C VAL A 20 -10.31 2.75 2.31
N ALA A 21 -11.19 2.48 3.27
CA ALA A 21 -11.38 1.15 3.85
C ALA A 21 -12.85 0.85 4.13
N ARG A 22 -13.15 -0.41 4.47
CA ARG A 22 -14.52 -0.87 4.66
C ARG A 22 -15.15 -0.21 5.89
N ALA A 23 -16.42 0.17 5.76
CA ALA A 23 -17.27 0.56 6.88
C ALA A 23 -17.62 -0.68 7.75
N PRO A 24 -18.02 -0.49 9.02
CA PRO A 24 -18.17 0.78 9.73
C PRO A 24 -16.87 1.34 10.34
N ASP A 25 -15.85 0.49 10.48
CA ASP A 25 -14.59 0.82 11.14
C ASP A 25 -13.40 0.75 10.16
N PRO A 26 -13.11 1.84 9.44
CA PRO A 26 -12.03 1.86 8.46
C PRO A 26 -10.64 1.79 9.12
N LEU A 27 -10.51 2.07 10.41
CA LEU A 27 -9.24 2.03 11.16
C LEU A 27 -9.01 0.69 11.87
N SER A 28 -9.96 -0.23 11.79
CA SER A 28 -9.78 -1.60 12.26
C SER A 28 -8.61 -2.27 11.55
N VAL A 29 -7.72 -2.86 12.35
CA VAL A 29 -6.61 -3.69 11.87
C VAL A 29 -7.19 -5.00 11.37
N GLY A 30 -6.81 -5.38 10.14
CA GLY A 30 -7.21 -6.67 9.56
C GLY A 30 -6.55 -7.86 10.27
N PRO A 31 -6.91 -9.09 9.89
CA PRO A 31 -6.25 -10.27 10.43
C PRO A 31 -4.75 -10.26 10.09
N LEU A 32 -3.95 -10.80 11.00
CA LEU A 32 -2.52 -11.01 10.76
C LEU A 32 -2.32 -12.04 9.63
N PRO A 33 -1.19 -11.97 8.89
CA PRO A 33 -0.87 -12.95 7.86
C PRO A 33 -0.92 -14.39 8.39
N THR A 34 -1.59 -15.25 7.64
CA THR A 34 -1.64 -16.69 7.92
C THR A 34 -0.34 -17.38 7.46
N PRO A 35 -0.05 -18.62 7.92
CA PRO A 35 1.09 -19.39 7.38
C PRO A 35 1.05 -19.58 5.86
N GLU A 36 -0.15 -19.69 5.28
CA GLU A 36 -0.35 -19.76 3.82
C GLU A 36 0.07 -18.45 3.14
N ASP A 37 -0.38 -17.31 3.67
CA ASP A 37 0.05 -15.99 3.16
C ASP A 37 1.58 -15.88 3.21
N LEU A 38 2.21 -16.33 4.30
CA LEU A 38 3.66 -16.22 4.51
C LEU A 38 4.46 -17.10 3.54
N GLY A 39 3.92 -18.25 3.14
CA GLY A 39 4.58 -19.18 2.22
C GLY A 39 4.52 -18.78 0.74
N ASP A 40 3.50 -18.03 0.32
CA ASP A 40 3.30 -17.66 -1.09
C ASP A 40 3.81 -16.23 -1.39
N PRO A 41 4.64 -16.04 -2.45
CA PRO A 41 5.09 -14.71 -2.88
C PRO A 41 3.95 -13.76 -3.29
N LEU A 42 2.81 -14.26 -3.75
CA LEU A 42 1.73 -13.46 -4.33
C LEU A 42 0.58 -13.17 -3.36
N LEU A 43 0.53 -13.87 -2.22
CA LEU A 43 -0.52 -13.70 -1.20
C LEU A 43 -0.14 -12.66 -0.13
N GLY A 44 -1.14 -12.26 0.65
CA GLY A 44 -1.00 -11.25 1.70
C GLY A 44 -0.83 -9.81 1.20
N THR A 45 -0.37 -8.93 2.11
CA THR A 45 -0.17 -7.49 1.85
C THR A 45 1.31 -7.11 1.95
N ARG A 46 1.75 -6.09 1.18
CA ARG A 46 3.15 -5.60 1.26
C ARG A 46 3.39 -5.03 2.63
N PHE A 47 4.57 -5.25 3.19
CA PHE A 47 4.96 -4.69 4.48
C PHE A 47 4.12 -5.17 5.68
N ALA A 48 3.27 -6.19 5.53
CA ALA A 48 2.76 -6.90 6.70
C ALA A 48 3.89 -7.62 7.45
N SER A 49 3.62 -8.08 8.67
CA SER A 49 4.55 -8.92 9.43
C SER A 49 4.96 -10.16 8.62
N ALA A 50 6.26 -10.47 8.65
CA ALA A 50 6.79 -11.72 8.09
C ALA A 50 6.61 -12.91 9.06
N ARG A 51 6.16 -12.65 10.29
CA ARG A 51 5.97 -13.65 11.35
C ARG A 51 4.55 -13.72 11.90
N GLY A 52 3.67 -12.82 11.47
CA GLY A 52 2.31 -12.69 12.01
C GLY A 52 2.28 -12.16 13.45
N ASP A 53 3.22 -11.29 13.83
CA ASP A 53 3.39 -10.75 15.19
C ASP A 53 2.99 -9.26 15.36
N TYR A 54 2.70 -8.56 14.26
CA TYR A 54 2.12 -7.20 14.28
C TYR A 54 1.24 -6.94 13.05
N GLY A 55 0.26 -6.06 13.22
CA GLY A 55 -0.64 -5.59 12.17
C GLY A 55 -0.18 -4.30 11.50
N VAL A 56 -0.73 -4.02 10.32
CA VAL A 56 -0.38 -2.85 9.53
C VAL A 56 -1.61 -2.20 8.91
N LEU A 57 -1.68 -0.88 8.97
CA LEU A 57 -2.67 -0.06 8.32
C LEU A 57 -2.05 0.71 7.16
N TYR A 58 -2.65 0.63 5.98
CA TYR A 58 -2.20 1.33 4.77
C TYR A 58 -2.94 2.64 4.56
N PHE A 59 -2.19 3.67 4.19
CA PHE A 59 -2.66 5.01 3.90
C PHE A 59 -1.99 5.56 2.63
N GLY A 60 -2.58 6.58 2.03
CA GLY A 60 -1.99 7.41 0.98
C GLY A 60 -1.85 8.85 1.47
N THR A 61 -0.90 9.61 0.93
CA THR A 61 -0.76 11.04 1.25
C THR A 61 -2.01 11.83 0.87
N ASP A 62 -2.71 11.41 -0.18
CA ASP A 62 -3.98 11.97 -0.62
C ASP A 62 -4.99 10.88 -1.02
N LEU A 63 -6.23 11.32 -1.25
CA LEU A 63 -7.30 10.45 -1.71
C LEU A 63 -7.06 9.90 -3.12
N GLU A 64 -6.31 10.58 -3.99
CA GLU A 64 -6.01 10.06 -5.33
C GLU A 64 -5.17 8.78 -5.24
N CYS A 65 -4.15 8.76 -4.37
CA CYS A 65 -3.37 7.57 -4.07
C CYS A 65 -4.26 6.44 -3.52
N CYS A 66 -5.11 6.74 -2.53
CA CYS A 66 -6.00 5.72 -1.94
C CYS A 66 -6.99 5.14 -2.96
N PHE A 67 -7.61 5.99 -3.79
CA PHE A 67 -8.50 5.54 -4.85
C PHE A 67 -7.73 4.77 -5.92
N GLY A 68 -6.53 5.22 -6.27
CA GLY A 68 -5.61 4.51 -7.16
C GLY A 68 -5.39 3.06 -6.75
N GLU A 69 -4.97 2.84 -5.51
CA GLU A 69 -4.72 1.49 -4.98
C GLU A 69 -6.00 0.64 -4.89
N THR A 70 -7.10 1.23 -4.42
CA THR A 70 -8.33 0.47 -4.16
C THR A 70 -9.17 0.19 -5.41
N LEU A 71 -9.04 1.01 -6.47
CA LEU A 71 -9.70 0.80 -7.75
C LEU A 71 -8.87 -0.01 -8.75
N ALA A 72 -7.57 -0.20 -8.48
CA ALA A 72 -6.65 -0.87 -9.40
C ALA A 72 -7.12 -2.24 -9.90
N ARG A 73 -7.86 -2.97 -9.05
CA ARG A 73 -8.43 -4.29 -9.32
C ARG A 73 -9.57 -4.30 -10.34
N PHE A 74 -10.19 -3.15 -10.59
CA PHE A 74 -11.28 -3.02 -11.58
C PHE A 74 -10.74 -2.68 -12.97
N ARG A 75 -9.43 -2.43 -13.09
CA ARG A 75 -8.81 -2.23 -14.41
C ARG A 75 -8.98 -3.50 -15.24
N PRO A 76 -9.37 -3.38 -16.52
CA PRO A 76 -9.42 -4.51 -17.42
C PRO A 76 -8.07 -5.22 -17.49
N ASP A 77 -8.12 -6.55 -17.57
CA ASP A 77 -6.91 -7.36 -17.71
C ASP A 77 -6.25 -7.11 -19.08
N PRO A 78 -4.90 -6.99 -19.15
CA PRO A 78 -4.19 -6.83 -20.41
C PRO A 78 -4.50 -7.90 -21.47
N GLU A 79 -4.71 -9.17 -21.09
CA GLU A 79 -5.08 -10.25 -22.02
C GLU A 79 -6.47 -9.99 -22.62
N VAL A 80 -7.41 -9.52 -21.80
CA VAL A 80 -8.76 -9.16 -22.25
C VAL A 80 -8.69 -7.95 -23.20
N LEU A 81 -7.88 -6.94 -22.87
CA LEU A 81 -7.67 -5.78 -23.76
C LEU A 81 -7.06 -6.20 -25.11
N ALA A 82 -6.09 -7.12 -25.09
CA ALA A 82 -5.50 -7.67 -26.31
C ALA A 82 -6.51 -8.45 -27.16
N ALA A 83 -7.41 -9.21 -26.53
CA ALA A 83 -8.44 -9.98 -27.21
C ALA A 83 -9.55 -9.11 -27.82
N VAL A 84 -9.91 -7.99 -27.18
CA VAL A 84 -10.96 -7.07 -27.65
C VAL A 84 -10.43 -6.09 -28.70
N GLY A 85 -9.12 -5.81 -28.72
CA GLY A 85 -8.49 -4.96 -29.74
C GLY A 85 -9.11 -3.55 -29.81
N SER A 86 -9.32 -3.02 -31.01
CA SER A 86 -9.93 -1.70 -31.25
C SER A 86 -11.44 -1.63 -30.99
N ASP A 87 -12.11 -2.77 -30.80
CA ASP A 87 -13.55 -2.86 -30.57
C ASP A 87 -13.95 -2.50 -29.13
N TRP A 88 -13.01 -1.94 -28.36
CA TRP A 88 -13.20 -1.48 -26.99
C TRP A 88 -14.34 -0.45 -26.86
N ALA A 89 -14.51 0.42 -27.87
CA ALA A 89 -15.61 1.40 -27.91
C ALA A 89 -16.98 0.74 -28.16
N SER A 90 -17.03 -0.36 -28.94
CA SER A 90 -18.26 -1.12 -29.22
C SER A 90 -18.61 -2.12 -28.11
N ALA A 91 -17.64 -2.62 -27.35
CA ALA A 91 -17.88 -3.54 -26.23
C ALA A 91 -18.67 -2.91 -25.06
N GLN A 92 -18.74 -1.57 -25.00
CA GLN A 92 -19.53 -0.84 -24.00
C GLN A 92 -21.06 -0.90 -24.23
N SER A 93 -21.54 -1.37 -25.38
CA SER A 93 -22.97 -1.29 -25.75
C SER A 93 -23.80 -2.54 -25.44
N GLY A 94 -23.19 -3.62 -24.93
CA GLY A 94 -23.82 -4.94 -24.90
C GLY A 94 -24.19 -5.46 -23.52
N PHE A 95 -23.28 -6.19 -22.87
CA PHE A 95 -23.66 -7.04 -21.73
C PHE A 95 -22.58 -7.21 -20.64
N MET A 96 -21.40 -6.60 -20.76
CA MET A 96 -20.42 -6.50 -19.68
C MET A 96 -19.70 -5.16 -19.75
N GLN A 97 -20.03 -4.21 -18.87
CA GLN A 97 -19.24 -2.99 -18.72
C GLN A 97 -17.91 -3.35 -18.04
N MET A 98 -16.94 -3.80 -18.83
CA MET A 98 -15.56 -3.95 -18.39
C MET A 98 -15.06 -2.62 -17.82
N GLY A 99 -14.44 -2.64 -16.64
CA GLY A 99 -14.06 -1.41 -15.93
C GLY A 99 -15.19 -0.77 -15.10
N ALA A 100 -16.35 -1.42 -14.94
CA ALA A 100 -17.39 -0.95 -14.02
C ALA A 100 -16.99 -1.14 -12.55
N VAL A 101 -17.14 -0.08 -11.76
CA VAL A 101 -17.03 -0.10 -10.30
C VAL A 101 -18.44 -0.06 -9.73
N PRO A 102 -18.94 -1.15 -9.11
CA PRO A 102 -20.30 -1.20 -8.57
C PRO A 102 -20.54 -0.10 -7.52
N ALA A 103 -21.75 0.44 -7.47
CA ALA A 103 -22.13 1.46 -6.47
C ALA A 103 -21.91 0.96 -5.03
N ASP A 104 -22.08 -0.35 -4.81
CA ASP A 104 -21.84 -1.00 -3.53
C ASP A 104 -20.40 -0.84 -3.01
N TRP A 105 -19.43 -0.60 -3.91
CA TRP A 105 -18.03 -0.49 -3.55
C TRP A 105 -17.81 0.78 -2.73
N ARG A 106 -18.45 1.88 -3.15
CA ARG A 106 -18.47 3.17 -2.46
C ARG A 106 -19.32 3.11 -1.19
N GLN A 107 -20.50 2.49 -1.27
CA GLN A 107 -21.45 2.42 -0.14
C GLN A 107 -20.89 1.62 1.05
N ARG A 108 -20.03 0.63 0.79
CA ARG A 108 -19.42 -0.21 1.84
C ARG A 108 -18.09 0.35 2.35
N ARG A 109 -17.69 1.56 1.96
CA ARG A 109 -16.39 2.13 2.31
C ARG A 109 -16.51 3.57 2.79
N LEU A 110 -15.53 3.95 3.61
CA LEU A 110 -15.33 5.30 4.09
C LEU A 110 -13.92 5.77 3.72
N ALA A 111 -13.78 7.06 3.51
CA ALA A 111 -12.49 7.74 3.48
C ALA A 111 -12.24 8.35 4.87
N VAL A 112 -11.09 8.06 5.47
CA VAL A 112 -10.68 8.66 6.74
C VAL A 112 -9.31 9.29 6.62
N ARG A 113 -9.15 10.47 7.24
CA ARG A 113 -7.86 11.13 7.38
C ARG A 113 -7.42 11.05 8.82
N VAL A 114 -6.16 10.70 9.04
CA VAL A 114 -5.60 10.53 10.38
C VAL A 114 -4.27 11.25 10.53
N ALA A 115 -3.94 11.58 11.77
CA ALA A 115 -2.60 11.99 12.20
C ALA A 115 -1.96 10.93 13.12
N VAL A 116 -0.64 10.98 13.18
CA VAL A 116 0.22 10.22 14.10
C VAL A 116 0.90 11.18 15.09
N PRO A 117 1.54 10.69 16.16
CA PRO A 117 2.34 11.53 17.05
C PRO A 117 3.38 12.35 16.30
N GLN A 118 3.65 13.58 16.74
CA GLN A 118 4.54 14.52 16.05
C GLN A 118 5.99 14.01 15.92
N ASN A 119 6.44 13.19 16.87
CA ASN A 119 7.76 12.56 16.85
C ASN A 119 7.82 11.28 16.01
N ALA A 120 6.69 10.79 15.50
CA ALA A 120 6.67 9.60 14.65
C ALA A 120 7.51 9.82 13.39
N ARG A 121 8.25 8.78 13.00
CA ARG A 121 9.09 8.74 11.81
C ARG A 121 8.77 7.51 10.99
N PHE A 122 9.00 7.59 9.69
CA PHE A 122 8.79 6.49 8.75
C PHE A 122 10.06 6.22 8.00
N VAL A 123 10.40 4.94 7.83
CA VAL A 123 11.53 4.56 6.98
C VAL A 123 11.12 4.73 5.53
N ASP A 124 11.88 5.53 4.76
CA ASP A 124 11.65 5.70 3.33
C ASP A 124 12.39 4.60 2.54
N VAL A 125 11.64 3.59 2.08
CA VAL A 125 12.20 2.47 1.28
C VAL A 125 12.42 2.84 -0.18
N GLU A 126 12.01 4.04 -0.60
CA GLU A 126 12.34 4.60 -1.91
C GLU A 126 13.70 5.31 -1.93
N ASP A 127 14.28 5.59 -0.76
CA ASP A 127 15.62 6.17 -0.67
C ASP A 127 16.72 5.13 -0.97
N LEU A 128 17.73 5.54 -1.74
CA LEU A 128 18.84 4.66 -2.14
C LEU A 128 19.67 4.19 -0.94
N LYS A 129 19.93 5.05 0.06
CA LYS A 129 20.70 4.69 1.25
C LYS A 129 19.95 3.67 2.08
N THR A 130 18.63 3.84 2.24
CA THR A 130 17.78 2.85 2.91
C THR A 130 17.88 1.50 2.21
N ARG A 131 17.70 1.48 0.87
CA ARG A 131 17.81 0.23 0.10
C ARG A 131 19.20 -0.39 0.19
N GLN A 132 20.27 0.40 0.13
CA GLN A 132 21.64 -0.11 0.25
C GLN A 132 21.91 -0.75 1.63
N ALA A 133 21.39 -0.13 2.70
CA ALA A 133 21.49 -0.67 4.06
C ALA A 133 20.73 -2.01 4.16
N LEU A 134 19.46 -2.03 3.74
CA LEU A 134 18.63 -3.23 3.74
C LEU A 134 19.15 -4.33 2.82
N ARG A 135 19.71 -3.99 1.65
CA ARG A 135 20.33 -4.92 0.71
C ARG A 135 21.46 -5.70 1.37
N SER A 136 22.31 -5.00 2.11
CA SER A 136 23.46 -5.59 2.80
C SER A 136 22.99 -6.46 3.96
N HIS A 137 22.01 -5.98 4.72
CA HIS A 137 21.41 -6.68 5.86
C HIS A 137 20.68 -7.97 5.45
N LEU A 138 19.89 -7.91 4.38
CA LEU A 138 19.05 -8.99 3.87
C LEU A 138 19.75 -9.90 2.84
N ALA A 139 21.05 -9.70 2.58
CA ALA A 139 21.76 -10.34 1.46
C ALA A 139 21.56 -11.86 1.39
N LYS A 140 21.67 -12.57 2.53
CA LYS A 140 21.47 -14.03 2.57
C LYS A 140 20.07 -14.45 2.13
N VAL A 141 19.05 -13.70 2.55
CA VAL A 141 17.65 -14.02 2.26
C VAL A 141 17.29 -13.61 0.84
N LEU A 142 17.81 -12.49 0.35
CA LEU A 142 17.66 -12.07 -1.05
C LEU A 142 18.21 -13.14 -2.00
N VAL A 143 19.41 -13.68 -1.73
CA VAL A 143 19.97 -14.81 -2.49
C VAL A 143 19.08 -16.04 -2.41
N ALA A 144 18.61 -16.40 -1.21
CA ALA A 144 17.73 -17.56 -1.03
C ALA A 144 16.38 -17.43 -1.79
N TYR A 145 15.88 -16.21 -1.96
CA TYR A 145 14.67 -15.91 -2.72
C TYR A 145 14.91 -15.65 -4.21
N GLY A 146 16.16 -15.72 -4.68
CA GLY A 146 16.51 -15.52 -6.09
C GLY A 146 16.54 -14.06 -6.54
N TYR A 147 16.68 -13.11 -5.63
CA TYR A 147 16.80 -11.68 -5.94
C TYR A 147 18.26 -11.30 -6.17
N PRO A 148 18.62 -10.75 -7.35
CA PRO A 148 19.97 -10.26 -7.60
C PRO A 148 20.25 -8.93 -6.87
N ASP A 149 19.20 -8.17 -6.53
CA ASP A 149 19.31 -6.89 -5.88
C ASP A 149 18.03 -6.49 -5.10
N LEU A 150 18.17 -5.51 -4.20
CA LEU A 150 17.05 -4.83 -3.54
C LEU A 150 16.93 -3.40 -4.08
N ASP A 151 16.24 -3.27 -5.22
CA ASP A 151 15.99 -1.99 -5.87
C ASP A 151 14.49 -1.59 -5.82
N VAL A 152 14.13 -0.52 -6.54
CA VAL A 152 12.74 -0.06 -6.62
C VAL A 152 11.82 -1.12 -7.23
N SER A 153 12.31 -1.92 -8.19
CA SER A 153 11.53 -2.98 -8.82
C SER A 153 11.22 -4.12 -7.85
N THR A 154 12.16 -4.43 -6.95
CA THR A 154 11.96 -5.40 -5.87
C THR A 154 10.94 -4.88 -4.85
N ILE A 155 11.08 -3.62 -4.39
CA ILE A 155 10.15 -3.02 -3.41
C ILE A 155 8.72 -2.93 -3.94
N ARG A 156 8.58 -2.54 -5.21
CA ARG A 156 7.27 -2.40 -5.87
C ARG A 156 6.82 -3.69 -6.54
N GLY A 157 7.60 -4.75 -6.46
CA GLY A 157 7.39 -6.04 -7.14
C GLY A 157 6.15 -6.79 -6.65
N PRO A 158 5.79 -7.88 -7.34
CA PRO A 158 4.67 -8.72 -6.95
C PRO A 158 4.97 -9.57 -5.70
N ASP A 159 6.24 -9.93 -5.46
CA ASP A 159 6.65 -10.79 -4.35
C ASP A 159 6.61 -10.09 -2.99
N ARG A 160 5.69 -10.52 -2.16
CA ARG A 160 5.44 -9.94 -0.84
C ARG A 160 6.41 -10.44 0.21
N ARG A 161 7.09 -11.58 0.01
CA ARG A 161 8.04 -12.11 1.00
C ARG A 161 9.15 -11.11 1.29
N VAL A 162 9.72 -10.48 0.25
CA VAL A 162 10.78 -9.47 0.42
C VAL A 162 10.26 -8.23 1.16
N THR A 163 9.14 -7.65 0.74
CA THR A 163 8.60 -6.45 1.39
C THR A 163 8.17 -6.69 2.84
N ARG A 164 7.69 -7.90 3.17
CA ARG A 164 7.36 -8.29 4.55
C ARG A 164 8.61 -8.42 5.40
N LEU A 165 9.68 -9.03 4.88
CA LEU A 165 10.97 -9.07 5.58
C LEU A 165 11.53 -7.68 5.83
N VAL A 166 11.48 -6.80 4.83
CA VAL A 166 11.89 -5.39 5.00
C VAL A 166 11.10 -4.74 6.14
N SER A 167 9.78 -4.89 6.15
CA SER A 167 8.93 -4.35 7.23
C SER A 167 9.25 -4.97 8.60
N GLN A 168 9.49 -6.28 8.63
CA GLN A 168 9.83 -7.00 9.85
C GLN A 168 11.13 -6.50 10.48
N GLU A 169 12.18 -6.33 9.67
CA GLU A 169 13.46 -5.80 10.15
C GLU A 169 13.33 -4.36 10.66
N ILE A 170 12.52 -3.54 9.99
CA ILE A 170 12.24 -2.16 10.42
C ILE A 170 11.46 -2.15 11.74
N HIS A 171 10.44 -2.99 11.87
CA HIS A 171 9.65 -3.14 13.08
C HIS A 171 10.50 -3.61 14.25
N ASP A 172 11.30 -4.67 14.05
CA ASP A 172 12.18 -5.24 15.08
C ASP A 172 13.22 -4.22 15.54
N PHE A 173 13.80 -3.46 14.61
CA PHE A 173 14.71 -2.36 14.94
C PHE A 173 14.01 -1.27 15.75
N ALA A 174 12.79 -0.87 15.36
CA ALA A 174 12.02 0.13 16.08
C ALA A 174 11.77 -0.28 17.54
N VAL A 175 11.39 -1.54 17.76
CA VAL A 175 11.16 -2.11 19.10
C VAL A 175 12.46 -2.21 19.89
N ALA A 176 13.52 -2.77 19.30
CA ALA A 176 14.79 -3.01 20.00
C ALA A 176 15.48 -1.71 20.45
N GLU A 177 15.44 -0.68 19.61
CA GLU A 177 16.09 0.61 19.88
C GLU A 177 15.14 1.63 20.53
N MET A 178 13.89 1.26 20.79
CA MET A 178 12.82 2.18 21.21
C MET A 178 12.74 3.43 20.30
N ALA A 179 13.00 3.24 19.00
CA ALA A 179 13.01 4.32 18.03
C ALA A 179 11.56 4.75 17.72
N PRO A 180 11.29 6.04 17.47
CA PRO A 180 9.93 6.52 17.18
C PRO A 180 9.49 6.18 15.74
N ILE A 181 9.84 5.00 15.24
CA ILE A 181 9.51 4.55 13.89
C ILE A 181 8.08 3.97 13.90
N ALA A 182 7.18 4.65 13.23
CA ALA A 182 5.76 4.30 13.12
C ALA A 182 5.44 3.41 11.91
N GLY A 183 6.41 3.18 11.01
CA GLY A 183 6.20 2.34 9.85
C GLY A 183 7.09 2.67 8.65
N VAL A 184 6.55 2.43 7.46
CA VAL A 184 7.26 2.52 6.18
C VAL A 184 6.56 3.49 5.23
N ARG A 185 7.34 4.38 4.61
CA ARG A 185 6.92 5.23 3.48
C ARG A 185 7.41 4.62 2.18
N TYR A 186 6.55 4.53 1.18
CA TYR A 186 6.85 3.96 -0.14
C TYR A 186 6.03 4.61 -1.24
N ASP A 187 6.42 4.44 -2.50
CA ASP A 187 5.60 4.85 -3.63
C ASP A 187 4.74 3.67 -4.11
N SER A 188 3.51 3.98 -4.52
CA SER A 188 2.63 3.04 -5.20
C SER A 188 3.31 2.35 -6.38
N ARG A 189 3.07 1.04 -6.53
CA ARG A 189 3.45 0.31 -7.75
C ARG A 189 2.74 0.87 -8.99
N ILE A 190 1.55 1.44 -8.83
CA ILE A 190 0.71 1.86 -9.95
C ILE A 190 1.23 3.16 -10.56
N ARG A 191 1.72 4.08 -9.75
CA ARG A 191 2.19 5.39 -10.20
C ARG A 191 3.25 5.95 -9.24
N THR A 192 4.42 6.27 -9.78
CA THR A 192 5.43 7.06 -9.06
C THR A 192 4.87 8.42 -8.64
N GLY A 193 5.15 8.82 -7.40
CA GLY A 193 4.60 10.04 -6.79
C GLY A 193 3.23 9.85 -6.12
N TRP A 194 2.58 8.68 -6.25
CA TRP A 194 1.52 8.29 -5.32
C TRP A 194 2.15 7.70 -4.08
N GLU A 195 2.41 8.58 -3.12
CA GLU A 195 3.05 8.23 -1.86
C GLU A 195 2.08 7.52 -0.92
N ALA A 196 2.53 6.39 -0.39
CA ALA A 196 1.79 5.49 0.48
C ALA A 196 2.57 5.19 1.76
N TRP A 197 1.82 4.83 2.80
CA TRP A 197 2.31 4.68 4.16
C TRP A 197 1.76 3.39 4.76
N ALA A 198 2.65 2.51 5.19
CA ALA A 198 2.33 1.34 5.99
C ALA A 198 2.63 1.67 7.45
N VAL A 199 1.59 1.85 8.25
CA VAL A 199 1.67 2.25 9.67
C VAL A 199 1.46 1.02 10.55
N PHE A 200 2.34 0.81 11.52
CA PHE A 200 2.22 -0.31 12.47
C PHE A 200 1.01 -0.13 13.40
N ASP A 201 0.38 -1.24 13.78
CA ASP A 201 -0.85 -1.28 14.57
C ASP A 201 -0.75 -0.68 15.98
N HIS A 202 0.44 -0.70 16.58
CA HIS A 202 0.69 -0.10 17.89
C HIS A 202 0.78 1.44 17.86
N VAL A 203 0.84 2.06 16.67
CA VAL A 203 0.95 3.51 16.54
C VAL A 203 -0.42 4.15 16.82
N PRO A 204 -0.53 5.06 17.79
CA PRO A 204 -1.79 5.72 18.06
C PRO A 204 -2.18 6.64 16.89
N LEU A 205 -3.41 6.47 16.41
CA LEU A 205 -3.98 7.28 15.33
C LEU A 205 -5.03 8.24 15.88
N THR A 206 -4.95 9.50 15.47
CA THR A 206 -5.99 10.49 15.72
C THR A 206 -6.78 10.71 14.44
N GLU A 207 -8.07 10.34 14.44
CA GLU A 207 -8.97 10.62 13.33
C GLU A 207 -9.22 12.13 13.24
N LEU A 208 -8.85 12.71 12.10
CA LEU A 208 -9.04 14.13 11.80
C LEU A 208 -10.33 14.37 11.02
N GLU A 209 -10.70 13.41 10.16
CA GLU A 209 -11.82 13.55 9.23
C GLU A 209 -12.32 12.18 8.78
N ARG A 210 -13.64 12.09 8.56
CA ARG A 210 -14.32 10.90 8.04
C ARG A 210 -15.38 11.31 7.02
N LEU A 211 -15.29 10.74 5.83
CA LEU A 211 -16.13 11.08 4.69
C LEU A 211 -16.80 9.82 4.12
N PRO A 212 -18.09 9.88 3.75
CA PRO A 212 -18.66 8.92 2.82
C PRO A 212 -18.03 9.08 1.43
N ILE A 213 -18.00 8.00 0.66
CA ILE A 213 -17.45 8.03 -0.70
C ILE A 213 -18.58 8.30 -1.69
N THR A 214 -18.67 9.52 -2.22
CA THR A 214 -19.66 9.91 -3.22
C THR A 214 -19.09 9.75 -4.64
N ARG A 215 -19.96 9.62 -5.64
CA ARG A 215 -19.56 9.40 -7.05
C ARG A 215 -18.82 10.61 -7.65
N ASP A 216 -19.16 11.80 -7.17
CA ASP A 216 -18.69 13.10 -7.60
C ASP A 216 -17.43 13.59 -6.86
N MET A 217 -16.89 12.79 -5.92
CA MET A 217 -15.61 13.12 -5.30
C MET A 217 -14.53 13.29 -6.38
N ALA A 218 -13.96 14.50 -6.48
CA ALA A 218 -13.01 14.84 -7.55
C ALA A 218 -11.81 13.88 -7.64
N PRO A 219 -11.17 13.44 -6.53
CA PRO A 219 -10.09 12.45 -6.59
C PRO A 219 -10.53 11.10 -7.18
N LEU A 220 -11.74 10.65 -6.83
CA LEU A 220 -12.31 9.39 -7.34
C LEU A 220 -12.57 9.49 -8.84
N ALA A 221 -13.24 10.55 -9.29
CA ALA A 221 -13.55 10.79 -10.70
C ALA A 221 -12.27 10.88 -11.54
N LYS A 222 -11.22 11.53 -11.01
CA LYS A 222 -9.92 11.64 -11.68
C LYS A 222 -9.24 10.28 -11.84
N VAL A 223 -9.16 9.47 -10.79
CA VAL A 223 -8.56 8.12 -10.86
C VAL A 223 -9.36 7.22 -11.79
N ALA A 224 -10.69 7.25 -11.71
CA ALA A 224 -11.55 6.48 -12.60
C ALA A 224 -11.29 6.83 -14.07
N LYS A 225 -11.17 8.12 -14.40
CA LYS A 225 -10.80 8.56 -15.75
C LYS A 225 -9.43 8.05 -16.18
N ILE A 226 -8.41 8.13 -15.32
CA ILE A 226 -7.05 7.64 -15.63
C ILE A 226 -7.06 6.13 -15.92
N PHE A 227 -7.85 5.36 -15.17
CA PHE A 227 -7.95 3.91 -15.31
C PHE A 227 -8.96 3.44 -16.36
N GLY A 228 -9.68 4.35 -17.01
CA GLY A 228 -10.75 4.00 -17.95
C GLY A 228 -11.94 3.28 -17.28
N LEU A 229 -12.25 3.62 -16.02
CA LEU A 229 -13.31 3.02 -15.23
C LEU A 229 -14.61 3.83 -15.28
N VAL A 230 -15.73 3.13 -15.13
CA VAL A 230 -17.06 3.73 -14.95
C VAL A 230 -17.51 3.48 -13.51
N VAL A 231 -17.70 4.55 -12.75
CA VAL A 231 -18.13 4.46 -11.34
C VAL A 231 -19.63 4.64 -11.24
N HIS A 232 -20.31 3.64 -10.67
CA HIS A 232 -21.75 3.67 -10.43
C HIS A 232 -22.10 4.29 -9.06
#